data_AF-A0A845R236-F1
#
_entry.id   AF-A0A845R236-F1
#
_cell.length_a   1.000
_cell.length_b   1.000
_cell.length_c   1.000
_cell.angle_alpha   90.00
_cell.angle_beta   90.00
_cell.angle_gamma   90.00
#
_symmetry.space_group_name_H-M   'P 1'
#
loop_
_entity.id
_entity.type
_entity.pdbx_description
1 polymer ?
#
loop_
_entity_poly.entity_id
_entity_poly.type
_entity_poly.pdbx_seq_one_letter_code
_entity_poly.pdbx_strand_id
1 'polypeptide(L)'
;MNKETTVEEFSKLISNIPFKNIDLKEIYINTNEDFILYRHQILNGYYIAIYNDGNNHLRVITENKNAFIINLENVDKDNYSILYKVHKPRKIVLDAKPIYKNDFNLVNGIYDILLISNIFYKLHINDINDFIKTFMNNVDSNNINTLIYNLHIIKDKFNTILDKNKMFTMVNKEFELLEVISRCELNGLPCNCIEFEKFINVMNEKFKENESTFSEVYKARYTNLKSLLNGLKQEGHKPVFNEEYLYKTGNTTLYSLSVVRRIYKENKNRKINSKSDRILPTYNPYNKIGAIESNFNIDPLYLPYLTTDKEKYYITSKYENLELRIFANLSNIDYLIEWSNNNNLIPSMAEKLFKEQYNEDKQLYELYTYALLKALIKGYNSLNSIRKYFISEVQFLLNEEEIKEYLKKFKEEFKEVIIFIYNFNKTISHENRVSTSSAMPIYKYMKLTSSDIMKDFIIKVYKNIKQYNKRNKYKLSIVYLSQDKIIIESDKESYNLALDILNRNLSKAYNKYVKNVSMLSSVNTGFKRLRA
;
A
#
# COMPACT_ATOMS: atom_id res chain seq x y z
N MET A 1 5.08 -15.94 19.37
CA MET A 1 4.30 -16.77 18.43
C MET A 1 5.06 -16.78 17.11
N ASN A 2 5.48 -17.94 16.61
CA ASN A 2 6.34 -18.03 15.43
C ASN A 2 5.54 -17.87 14.14
N LYS A 3 6.09 -17.11 13.19
CA LYS A 3 5.55 -16.87 11.84
C LYS A 3 5.18 -18.16 11.10
N GLU A 4 5.99 -19.20 11.29
CA GLU A 4 5.80 -20.52 10.67
C GLU A 4 4.51 -21.15 11.13
N THR A 5 4.14 -21.05 12.41
CA THR A 5 2.95 -21.72 12.93
C THR A 5 1.65 -21.13 12.35
N THR A 6 1.50 -19.81 12.25
CA THR A 6 0.25 -19.21 11.73
C THR A 6 0.11 -19.38 10.21
N VAL A 7 1.18 -19.16 9.44
CA VAL A 7 1.13 -19.34 7.98
C VAL A 7 1.01 -20.81 7.62
N GLU A 8 1.73 -21.71 8.29
CA GLU A 8 1.59 -23.16 8.08
C GLU A 8 0.25 -23.69 8.56
N GLU A 9 -0.31 -23.19 9.67
CA GLU A 9 -1.67 -23.56 10.09
C GLU A 9 -2.69 -23.12 9.04
N PHE A 10 -2.66 -21.87 8.57
CA PHE A 10 -3.50 -21.44 7.45
C PHE A 10 -3.25 -22.32 6.21
N SER A 11 -2.00 -22.71 5.91
CA SER A 11 -1.68 -23.47 4.69
C SER A 11 -2.20 -24.90 4.77
N LYS A 12 -2.07 -25.54 5.93
CA LYS A 12 -2.61 -26.88 6.23
C LYS A 12 -4.14 -26.88 6.23
N LEU A 13 -4.76 -25.73 6.49
CA LEU A 13 -6.21 -25.55 6.51
C LEU A 13 -6.81 -25.27 5.13
N ILE A 14 -6.03 -24.73 4.20
CA ILE A 14 -6.48 -24.42 2.84
C ILE A 14 -6.64 -25.67 1.99
N SER A 15 -5.94 -26.75 2.29
CA SER A 15 -5.97 -27.96 1.45
C SER A 15 -6.93 -29.05 1.95
N ASN A 16 -7.94 -28.73 2.78
CA ASN A 16 -8.79 -29.75 3.43
C ASN A 16 -10.18 -29.26 3.88
N ILE A 17 -10.78 -28.26 3.24
CA ILE A 17 -12.18 -27.91 3.55
C ILE A 17 -13.11 -28.88 2.80
N PRO A 18 -14.04 -29.57 3.47
CA PRO A 18 -14.92 -30.53 2.80
C PRO A 18 -15.91 -29.80 1.88
N PHE A 19 -15.87 -30.12 0.59
CA PHE A 19 -16.86 -29.67 -0.37
C PHE A 19 -18.21 -30.33 -0.07
N LYS A 20 -19.28 -29.52 0.02
CA LYS A 20 -20.65 -30.05 0.15
C LYS A 20 -21.37 -29.91 -1.17
N ASN A 21 -21.69 -31.04 -1.77
CA ASN A 21 -22.64 -31.10 -2.86
C ASN A 21 -24.06 -31.10 -2.26
N ILE A 22 -24.84 -30.06 -2.54
CA ILE A 22 -26.15 -29.82 -1.93
C ILE A 22 -27.12 -29.41 -3.02
N ASP A 23 -28.29 -30.05 -3.05
CA ASP A 23 -29.41 -29.61 -3.85
C ASP A 23 -30.02 -28.36 -3.22
N LEU A 24 -30.03 -27.28 -4.00
CA LEU A 24 -30.57 -25.98 -3.60
C LEU A 24 -31.94 -25.79 -4.23
N LYS A 25 -32.88 -25.21 -3.48
CA LYS A 25 -34.16 -24.78 -4.05
C LYS A 25 -33.95 -23.50 -4.85
N GLU A 26 -34.05 -23.59 -6.17
CA GLU A 26 -33.87 -22.46 -7.07
C GLU A 26 -35.17 -21.66 -7.27
N ILE A 27 -35.06 -20.34 -7.17
CA ILE A 27 -36.16 -19.39 -7.33
C ILE A 27 -35.69 -18.29 -8.28
N TYR A 28 -36.37 -18.16 -9.42
CA TYR A 28 -36.06 -17.14 -10.42
C TYR A 28 -36.87 -15.87 -10.14
N ILE A 29 -36.18 -14.73 -10.15
CA ILE A 29 -36.75 -13.40 -9.92
C ILE A 29 -36.52 -12.61 -11.22
N ASN A 30 -37.59 -12.49 -12.02
CA ASN A 30 -37.51 -11.93 -13.37
C ASN A 30 -38.10 -10.52 -13.45
N THR A 31 -38.75 -10.03 -12.40
CA THR A 31 -39.37 -8.71 -12.35
C THR A 31 -39.18 -8.04 -10.99
N ASN A 32 -39.42 -6.72 -10.93
CA ASN A 32 -39.47 -5.98 -9.67
C ASN A 32 -40.51 -6.52 -8.69
N GLU A 33 -41.66 -6.98 -9.18
CA GLU A 33 -42.75 -7.54 -8.38
C GLU A 33 -42.33 -8.87 -7.73
N ASP A 34 -41.69 -9.75 -8.50
CA ASP A 34 -41.07 -10.97 -7.98
C ASP A 34 -40.08 -10.64 -6.87
N PHE A 35 -39.24 -9.63 -7.08
CA PHE A 35 -38.24 -9.25 -6.09
C PHE A 35 -38.90 -8.80 -4.78
N ILE A 36 -39.92 -7.94 -4.85
CA ILE A 36 -40.68 -7.49 -3.68
C ILE A 36 -41.31 -8.67 -2.95
N LEU A 37 -41.91 -9.62 -3.69
CA LEU A 37 -42.52 -10.81 -3.13
C LEU A 37 -41.51 -11.68 -2.37
N TYR A 38 -40.33 -11.95 -2.95
CA TYR A 38 -39.33 -12.85 -2.35
C TYR A 38 -38.34 -12.16 -1.41
N ARG A 39 -38.27 -10.83 -1.39
CA ARG A 39 -37.31 -10.06 -0.57
C ARG A 39 -37.32 -10.48 0.89
N HIS A 40 -38.49 -10.68 1.49
CA HIS A 40 -38.58 -11.07 2.90
C HIS A 40 -37.89 -12.42 3.17
N GLN A 41 -37.94 -13.37 2.24
CA GLN A 41 -37.28 -14.67 2.36
C GLN A 41 -35.77 -14.54 2.21
N ILE A 42 -35.30 -13.73 1.26
CA ILE A 42 -33.87 -13.45 1.08
C ILE A 42 -33.28 -12.80 2.34
N LEU A 43 -34.04 -11.88 2.94
CA LEU A 43 -33.61 -11.12 4.10
C LEU A 43 -33.85 -11.86 5.44
N ASN A 44 -34.50 -13.03 5.41
CA ASN A 44 -34.73 -13.86 6.58
C ASN A 44 -33.55 -14.81 6.82
N GLY A 45 -32.57 -14.35 7.60
CA GLY A 45 -31.39 -15.16 7.97
C GLY A 45 -30.26 -14.36 8.63
N TYR A 46 -29.15 -15.03 8.93
CA TYR A 46 -27.96 -14.37 9.47
C TYR A 46 -26.96 -14.00 8.38
N TYR A 47 -26.74 -14.87 7.40
CA TYR A 47 -25.84 -14.64 6.27
C TYR A 47 -26.51 -14.95 4.92
N ILE A 48 -26.08 -14.21 3.90
CA ILE A 48 -26.32 -14.51 2.48
C ILE A 48 -24.99 -14.46 1.73
N ALA A 49 -24.79 -15.41 0.81
CA ALA A 49 -23.71 -15.37 -0.15
C ALA A 49 -24.22 -14.74 -1.46
N ILE A 50 -23.51 -13.75 -1.96
CA ILE A 50 -23.89 -12.99 -3.15
C ILE A 50 -22.79 -13.10 -4.20
N TYR A 51 -23.19 -13.44 -5.43
CA TYR A 51 -22.28 -13.57 -6.56
C TYR A 51 -22.95 -13.09 -7.85
N ASN A 52 -22.25 -12.26 -8.62
CA ASN A 52 -22.65 -11.91 -9.98
C ASN A 52 -21.91 -12.86 -10.92
N ASP A 53 -22.65 -13.65 -11.70
CA ASP A 53 -22.08 -14.70 -12.55
C ASP A 53 -21.63 -14.19 -13.94
N GLY A 54 -21.74 -12.89 -14.19
CA GLY A 54 -21.33 -12.26 -15.45
C GLY A 54 -22.37 -12.41 -16.57
N ASN A 55 -23.43 -13.21 -16.39
CA ASN A 55 -24.49 -13.43 -17.37
C ASN A 55 -25.74 -12.62 -17.03
N ASN A 56 -25.57 -11.37 -16.58
CA ASN A 56 -26.66 -10.50 -16.10
C ASN A 56 -27.50 -11.10 -14.97
N HIS A 57 -26.99 -12.09 -14.23
CA HIS A 57 -27.65 -12.63 -13.05
C HIS A 57 -26.90 -12.31 -11.77
N LEU A 58 -27.66 -11.90 -10.76
CA LEU A 58 -27.21 -11.86 -9.38
C LEU A 58 -27.76 -13.05 -8.63
N ARG A 59 -26.86 -13.94 -8.18
CA ARG A 59 -27.21 -15.12 -7.41
C ARG A 59 -27.07 -14.82 -5.92
N VAL A 60 -28.12 -15.12 -5.17
CA VAL A 60 -28.18 -14.93 -3.71
C VAL A 60 -28.51 -16.25 -3.05
N ILE A 61 -27.53 -16.81 -2.32
CA ILE A 61 -27.65 -18.10 -1.67
C ILE A 61 -27.77 -17.90 -0.15
N THR A 62 -28.88 -18.36 0.41
CA THR A 62 -29.16 -18.28 1.84
C THR A 62 -28.56 -19.48 2.61
N GLU A 63 -28.34 -19.32 3.91
CA GLU A 63 -27.95 -20.44 4.81
C GLU A 63 -28.98 -21.59 4.79
N ASN A 64 -30.25 -21.26 4.56
CA ASN A 64 -31.38 -22.19 4.47
C ASN A 64 -31.49 -22.91 3.11
N LYS A 65 -30.41 -22.93 2.31
CA LYS A 65 -30.31 -23.68 1.05
C LYS A 65 -31.29 -23.24 -0.06
N ASN A 66 -31.78 -22.00 -0.01
CA ASN A 66 -32.48 -21.38 -1.14
C ASN A 66 -31.50 -20.59 -2.01
N ALA A 67 -31.64 -20.74 -3.32
CA ALA A 67 -30.90 -20.03 -4.35
C ALA A 67 -31.84 -19.08 -5.10
N PHE A 68 -31.67 -17.78 -4.91
CA PHE A 68 -32.44 -16.76 -5.63
C PHE A 68 -31.61 -16.25 -6.81
N ILE A 69 -32.14 -16.35 -8.01
CA ILE A 69 -31.49 -15.95 -9.27
C ILE A 69 -32.21 -14.71 -9.79
N ILE A 70 -31.57 -13.55 -9.63
CA ILE A 70 -32.15 -12.25 -9.96
C ILE A 70 -31.64 -11.80 -11.32
N ASN A 71 -32.54 -11.58 -12.28
CA ASN A 71 -32.21 -11.03 -13.58
C ASN A 71 -31.98 -9.51 -13.48
N LEU A 72 -30.74 -9.07 -13.70
CA LEU A 72 -30.32 -7.67 -13.57
C LEU A 72 -30.78 -6.77 -14.73
N GLU A 73 -31.26 -7.33 -15.84
CA GLU A 73 -31.86 -6.56 -16.94
C GLU A 73 -33.28 -6.10 -16.61
N ASN A 74 -34.01 -6.92 -15.84
CA ASN A 74 -35.44 -6.71 -15.59
C ASN A 74 -35.75 -6.26 -14.16
N VAL A 75 -34.78 -6.34 -13.25
CA VAL A 75 -34.93 -5.89 -11.86
C VAL A 75 -34.08 -4.66 -11.65
N ASP A 76 -34.74 -3.57 -11.27
CA ASP A 76 -34.09 -2.27 -11.10
C ASP A 76 -33.02 -2.32 -10.03
N LYS A 77 -31.95 -1.55 -10.27
CA LYS A 77 -30.85 -1.38 -9.31
C LYS A 77 -31.33 -0.94 -7.94
N ASP A 78 -32.34 -0.08 -7.88
CA ASP A 78 -32.87 0.38 -6.60
C ASP A 78 -33.48 -0.76 -5.78
N ASN A 79 -34.12 -1.73 -6.42
CA ASN A 79 -34.68 -2.91 -5.76
C ASN A 79 -33.58 -3.82 -5.23
N TYR A 80 -32.73 -4.40 -6.08
CA TYR A 80 -31.72 -5.34 -5.59
C TYR A 80 -30.62 -4.66 -4.75
N SER A 81 -30.43 -3.34 -4.86
CA SER A 81 -29.49 -2.62 -3.98
C SER A 81 -29.83 -2.75 -2.50
N ILE A 82 -31.10 -3.02 -2.16
CA ILE A 82 -31.52 -3.22 -0.77
C ILE A 82 -30.77 -4.36 -0.11
N LEU A 83 -30.41 -5.39 -0.90
CA LEU A 83 -29.64 -6.52 -0.41
C LEU A 83 -28.35 -6.04 0.22
N TYR A 84 -27.69 -5.03 -0.35
CA TYR A 84 -26.44 -4.46 0.16
C TYR A 84 -26.66 -3.39 1.24
N LYS A 85 -27.77 -2.65 1.19
CA LYS A 85 -28.07 -1.52 2.09
C LYS A 85 -28.57 -1.97 3.48
N VAL A 86 -29.15 -3.14 3.64
CA VAL A 86 -29.70 -3.59 4.94
C VAL A 86 -28.61 -4.07 5.92
N HIS A 87 -28.86 -3.94 7.22
CA HIS A 87 -27.94 -4.40 8.27
C HIS A 87 -27.88 -5.94 8.37
N LYS A 88 -29.02 -6.62 8.30
CA LYS A 88 -29.14 -8.09 8.28
C LYS A 88 -29.89 -8.53 7.03
N PRO A 89 -29.56 -9.70 6.45
CA PRO A 89 -28.44 -10.60 6.81
C PRO A 89 -27.07 -9.99 6.47
N ARG A 90 -25.99 -10.53 7.03
CA ARG A 90 -24.60 -10.20 6.67
C ARG A 90 -24.24 -10.81 5.32
N LYS A 91 -23.29 -10.21 4.60
CA LYS A 91 -23.00 -10.54 3.20
C LYS A 91 -21.67 -11.23 3.10
N ILE A 92 -21.66 -12.35 2.40
CA ILE A 92 -20.46 -13.08 2.00
C ILE A 92 -20.32 -12.90 0.49
N VAL A 93 -19.14 -12.51 0.03
CA VAL A 93 -18.86 -12.38 -1.40
C VAL A 93 -17.49 -12.95 -1.70
N LEU A 94 -17.28 -13.32 -2.97
CA LEU A 94 -15.96 -13.69 -3.43
C LEU A 94 -15.04 -12.46 -3.45
N ASP A 95 -15.44 -11.38 -4.11
CA ASP A 95 -14.71 -10.10 -4.20
C ASP A 95 -15.69 -8.92 -3.98
N ALA A 96 -15.43 -8.08 -2.99
CA ALA A 96 -16.26 -6.94 -2.64
C ALA A 96 -15.92 -5.67 -3.46
N LYS A 97 -14.79 -5.64 -4.16
CA LYS A 97 -14.32 -4.46 -4.89
C LYS A 97 -15.33 -3.95 -5.93
N PRO A 98 -15.98 -4.80 -6.77
CA PRO A 98 -17.03 -4.33 -7.69
C PRO A 98 -18.25 -3.72 -6.98
N ILE A 99 -18.56 -4.18 -5.77
CA ILE A 99 -19.71 -3.71 -4.99
C ILE A 99 -19.42 -2.30 -4.46
N TYR A 100 -18.23 -2.07 -3.89
CA TYR A 100 -17.83 -0.75 -3.42
C TYR A 100 -17.75 0.29 -4.54
N LYS A 101 -17.51 -0.15 -5.78
CA LYS A 101 -17.51 0.74 -6.95
C LYS A 101 -18.90 1.17 -7.41
N ASN A 102 -19.95 0.44 -7.04
CA ASN A 102 -21.32 0.65 -7.53
C ASN A 102 -22.18 1.61 -6.69
N ASP A 103 -21.54 2.38 -5.80
CA ASP A 103 -22.16 3.41 -4.97
C ASP A 103 -23.28 2.95 -4.02
N PHE A 104 -23.24 1.68 -3.58
CA PHE A 104 -24.17 1.21 -2.57
C PHE A 104 -23.88 1.88 -1.22
N ASN A 105 -24.90 2.49 -0.61
CA ASN A 105 -24.86 2.97 0.78
C ASN A 105 -24.87 1.77 1.73
N LEU A 106 -23.71 1.14 1.90
CA LEU A 106 -23.54 -0.04 2.76
C LEU A 106 -23.70 0.35 4.23
N VAL A 107 -24.56 -0.39 4.94
CA VAL A 107 -24.81 -0.20 6.37
C VAL A 107 -23.91 -1.11 7.21
N ASN A 108 -23.42 -2.23 6.67
CA ASN A 108 -22.47 -3.14 7.31
C ASN A 108 -21.36 -3.57 6.33
N GLY A 109 -20.18 -3.88 6.88
CA GLY A 109 -19.07 -4.42 6.11
C GLY A 109 -19.42 -5.73 5.40
N ILE A 110 -18.88 -5.91 4.20
CA ILE A 110 -19.01 -7.12 3.39
C ILE A 110 -17.90 -8.08 3.78
N TYR A 111 -18.24 -9.36 4.02
CA TYR A 111 -17.27 -10.41 4.27
C TYR A 111 -16.68 -10.87 2.93
N ASP A 112 -15.51 -10.33 2.60
CA ASP A 112 -14.78 -10.61 1.38
C ASP A 112 -13.82 -11.79 1.60
N ILE A 113 -14.14 -12.94 0.99
CA ILE A 113 -13.35 -14.15 1.19
C ILE A 113 -12.01 -14.05 0.45
N LEU A 114 -11.99 -13.51 -0.78
CA LEU A 114 -10.74 -13.35 -1.54
C LEU A 114 -9.76 -12.42 -0.81
N LEU A 115 -10.26 -11.37 -0.16
CA LEU A 115 -9.48 -10.48 0.66
C LEU A 115 -8.78 -11.22 1.79
N ILE A 116 -9.51 -12.03 2.57
CA ILE A 116 -8.93 -12.80 3.68
C ILE A 116 -7.84 -13.72 3.14
N SER A 117 -8.11 -14.42 2.05
CA SER A 117 -7.14 -15.30 1.41
C SER A 117 -5.88 -14.55 0.95
N ASN A 118 -6.04 -13.35 0.39
CA ASN A 118 -4.94 -12.53 -0.14
C ASN A 118 -4.06 -11.91 0.94
N ILE A 119 -4.56 -11.73 2.17
CA ILE A 119 -3.71 -11.34 3.32
C ILE A 119 -2.59 -12.36 3.55
N PHE A 120 -2.83 -13.65 3.26
CA PHE A 120 -1.89 -14.73 3.56
C PHE A 120 -1.19 -15.31 2.32
N TYR A 121 -1.88 -15.48 1.18
CA TYR A 121 -1.40 -16.29 0.05
C TYR A 121 -1.17 -15.54 -1.25
N LYS A 122 -1.67 -14.30 -1.40
CA LYS A 122 -1.64 -13.54 -2.66
C LYS A 122 -2.07 -14.40 -3.85
N LEU A 123 -3.27 -14.94 -3.78
CA LEU A 123 -3.77 -15.87 -4.79
C LEU A 123 -4.13 -15.11 -6.07
N HIS A 124 -3.82 -15.74 -7.19
CA HIS A 124 -4.36 -15.35 -8.49
C HIS A 124 -5.57 -16.24 -8.77
N ILE A 125 -6.75 -15.64 -8.73
CA ILE A 125 -8.03 -16.35 -8.84
C ILE A 125 -8.83 -15.68 -9.95
N ASN A 126 -9.17 -16.45 -10.98
CA ASN A 126 -9.87 -15.93 -12.16
C ASN A 126 -11.39 -15.96 -11.98
N ASP A 127 -11.91 -17.02 -11.34
CA ASP A 127 -13.33 -17.19 -11.08
C ASP A 127 -13.62 -17.95 -9.77
N ILE A 128 -14.89 -18.21 -9.48
CA ILE A 128 -15.30 -18.93 -8.27
C ILE A 128 -14.92 -20.43 -8.32
N ASN A 129 -14.79 -21.04 -9.50
CA ASN A 129 -14.34 -22.43 -9.63
C ASN A 129 -12.89 -22.55 -9.18
N ASP A 130 -12.02 -21.70 -9.72
CA ASP A 130 -10.61 -21.59 -9.36
C ASP A 130 -10.47 -21.32 -7.85
N PHE A 131 -11.32 -20.43 -7.32
CA PHE A 131 -11.36 -20.17 -5.88
C PHE A 131 -11.67 -21.45 -5.10
N ILE A 132 -12.81 -22.07 -5.34
CA ILE A 132 -13.27 -23.25 -4.58
C ILE A 132 -12.26 -24.40 -4.66
N LYS A 133 -11.73 -24.69 -5.86
CA LYS A 133 -10.69 -25.71 -6.06
C LYS A 133 -9.40 -25.43 -5.30
N THR A 134 -9.08 -24.17 -5.03
CA THR A 134 -7.91 -23.81 -4.22
C THR A 134 -8.09 -24.21 -2.75
N PHE A 135 -9.32 -24.19 -2.22
CA PHE A 135 -9.59 -24.37 -0.80
C PHE A 135 -10.23 -25.71 -0.41
N MET A 136 -10.80 -26.42 -1.38
CA MET A 136 -11.65 -27.58 -1.13
C MET A 136 -11.17 -28.80 -1.90
N ASN A 137 -11.19 -29.96 -1.23
CA ASN A 137 -10.84 -31.23 -1.86
C ASN A 137 -12.06 -31.87 -2.52
N ASN A 138 -11.83 -32.71 -3.53
CA ASN A 138 -12.86 -33.50 -4.23
C ASN A 138 -13.99 -32.63 -4.81
N VAL A 139 -13.63 -31.51 -5.43
CA VAL A 139 -14.59 -30.61 -6.09
C VAL A 139 -14.97 -31.19 -7.45
N ASP A 140 -16.14 -31.84 -7.51
CA ASP A 140 -16.75 -32.34 -8.75
C ASP A 140 -18.14 -31.75 -8.93
N SER A 141 -18.21 -30.44 -9.14
CA SER A 141 -19.46 -29.72 -9.37
C SER A 141 -19.26 -28.57 -10.33
N ASN A 142 -20.00 -28.60 -11.43
CA ASN A 142 -20.15 -27.47 -12.35
C ASN A 142 -21.35 -26.57 -11.98
N ASN A 143 -22.12 -26.91 -10.93
CA ASN A 143 -23.24 -26.11 -10.48
C ASN A 143 -22.75 -24.87 -9.71
N ILE A 144 -22.93 -23.69 -10.33
CA ILE A 144 -22.56 -22.40 -9.78
C ILE A 144 -23.21 -22.08 -8.43
N ASN A 145 -24.48 -22.47 -8.22
CA ASN A 145 -25.18 -22.22 -6.96
C ASN A 145 -24.56 -23.05 -5.82
N THR A 146 -24.18 -24.30 -6.10
CA THR A 146 -23.47 -25.17 -5.15
C THR A 146 -22.10 -24.58 -4.79
N LEU A 147 -21.35 -24.05 -5.76
CA LEU A 147 -20.08 -23.37 -5.50
C LEU A 147 -20.25 -22.15 -4.60
N ILE A 148 -21.26 -21.31 -4.87
CA ILE A 148 -21.57 -20.13 -4.06
C ILE A 148 -22.00 -20.53 -2.64
N TYR A 149 -22.77 -21.62 -2.48
CA TYR A 149 -23.13 -22.12 -1.15
C TYR A 149 -21.89 -22.47 -0.32
N ASN A 150 -20.88 -23.07 -0.95
CA ASN A 150 -19.64 -23.46 -0.26
C ASN A 150 -18.83 -22.26 0.27
N LEU A 151 -19.12 -21.02 -0.17
CA LEU A 151 -18.58 -19.82 0.46
C LEU A 151 -19.00 -19.66 1.92
N HIS A 152 -20.19 -20.13 2.32
CA HIS A 152 -20.61 -20.16 3.73
C HIS A 152 -19.68 -21.05 4.57
N ILE A 153 -19.34 -22.22 4.03
CA ILE A 153 -18.46 -23.22 4.68
C ILE A 153 -17.04 -22.65 4.83
N ILE A 154 -16.53 -22.02 3.78
CA ILE A 154 -15.22 -21.36 3.82
C ILE A 154 -15.21 -20.23 4.85
N LYS A 155 -16.26 -19.39 4.89
CA LYS A 155 -16.41 -18.33 5.90
C LYS A 155 -16.36 -18.88 7.32
N ASP A 156 -17.10 -19.95 7.64
CA ASP A 156 -17.08 -20.56 8.97
C ASP A 156 -15.69 -21.10 9.34
N LYS A 157 -15.01 -21.71 8.38
CA LYS A 157 -13.64 -22.19 8.60
C LYS A 157 -12.67 -21.04 8.84
N PHE A 158 -12.73 -19.98 8.02
CA PHE A 158 -11.92 -18.78 8.20
C PHE A 158 -12.17 -18.14 9.56
N ASN A 159 -13.43 -17.99 9.98
CA ASN A 159 -13.78 -17.44 11.28
C ASN A 159 -13.12 -18.20 12.43
N THR A 160 -13.13 -19.53 12.38
CA THR A 160 -12.49 -20.38 13.41
C THR A 160 -10.99 -20.09 13.51
N ILE A 161 -10.32 -19.94 12.37
CA ILE A 161 -8.86 -19.70 12.32
C ILE A 161 -8.55 -18.27 12.78
N LEU A 162 -9.31 -17.29 12.31
CA LEU A 162 -9.16 -15.88 12.67
C LEU A 162 -9.39 -15.67 14.17
N ASP A 163 -10.36 -16.37 14.76
CA ASP A 163 -10.63 -16.33 16.20
C ASP A 163 -9.45 -16.90 17.00
N LYS A 164 -9.04 -18.14 16.66
CA LYS A 164 -7.91 -18.83 17.30
C LYS A 164 -6.64 -17.97 17.31
N ASN A 165 -6.41 -17.21 16.23
CA ASN A 165 -5.23 -16.36 16.06
C ASN A 165 -5.45 -14.88 16.43
N LYS A 166 -6.62 -14.50 16.96
CA LYS A 166 -6.97 -13.12 17.34
C LYS A 166 -6.78 -12.10 16.20
N MET A 167 -7.16 -12.47 14.97
CA MET A 167 -6.93 -11.68 13.75
C MET A 167 -8.15 -10.91 13.26
N PHE A 168 -9.33 -11.10 13.87
CA PHE A 168 -10.56 -10.43 13.42
C PHE A 168 -10.45 -8.91 13.38
N THR A 169 -9.80 -8.28 14.37
CA THR A 169 -9.64 -6.82 14.40
C THR A 169 -8.88 -6.32 13.17
N MET A 170 -7.80 -7.02 12.78
CA MET A 170 -7.01 -6.68 11.60
C MET A 170 -7.76 -6.93 10.30
N VAL A 171 -8.42 -8.09 10.18
CA VAL A 171 -9.23 -8.41 8.98
C VAL A 171 -10.37 -7.40 8.80
N ASN A 172 -11.07 -7.04 9.87
CA ASN A 172 -12.14 -6.04 9.80
C ASN A 172 -11.63 -4.68 9.33
N LYS A 173 -10.42 -4.27 9.72
CA LYS A 173 -9.80 -3.05 9.19
C LYS A 173 -9.46 -3.16 7.71
N GLU A 174 -9.03 -4.33 7.22
CA GLU A 174 -8.80 -4.52 5.79
C GLU A 174 -10.11 -4.45 4.99
N PHE A 175 -11.22 -4.96 5.53
CA PHE A 175 -12.55 -4.77 4.92
C PHE A 175 -12.92 -3.28 4.82
N GLU A 176 -12.70 -2.50 5.88
CA GLU A 176 -12.92 -1.05 5.86
C GLU A 176 -11.98 -0.34 4.87
N LEU A 177 -10.70 -0.74 4.82
CA LEU A 177 -9.72 -0.19 3.91
C LEU A 177 -10.08 -0.45 2.44
N LEU A 178 -10.61 -1.64 2.13
CA LEU A 178 -11.02 -1.99 0.78
C LEU A 178 -12.10 -1.05 0.24
N GLU A 179 -13.03 -0.59 1.09
CA GLU A 179 -13.99 0.46 0.73
C GLU A 179 -13.24 1.73 0.31
N VAL A 180 -12.31 2.20 1.15
CA VAL A 180 -11.55 3.44 0.88
C VAL A 180 -10.77 3.33 -0.43
N ILE A 181 -10.07 2.22 -0.63
CA ILE A 181 -9.27 1.95 -1.83
C ILE A 181 -10.17 1.94 -3.06
N SER A 182 -11.27 1.20 -3.03
CA SER A 182 -12.20 1.10 -4.17
C SER A 182 -12.75 2.47 -4.58
N ARG A 183 -13.03 3.34 -3.60
CA ARG A 183 -13.45 4.73 -3.84
C ARG A 183 -12.33 5.61 -4.36
N CYS A 184 -11.11 5.46 -3.83
CA CYS A 184 -9.95 6.19 -4.32
C CYS A 184 -9.66 5.86 -5.79
N GLU A 185 -9.74 4.58 -6.19
CA GLU A 185 -9.57 4.16 -7.59
C GLU A 185 -10.63 4.76 -8.52
N LEU A 186 -11.87 4.92 -8.05
CA LEU A 186 -12.94 5.56 -8.82
C LEU A 186 -12.76 7.06 -8.94
N ASN A 187 -12.37 7.71 -7.84
CA ASN A 187 -12.16 9.15 -7.82
C ASN A 187 -11.02 9.52 -8.76
N GLY A 188 -9.90 8.78 -8.71
CA GLY A 188 -8.73 9.04 -9.53
C GLY A 188 -8.04 10.37 -9.21
N LEU A 189 -6.87 10.58 -9.79
CA LEU A 189 -6.13 11.84 -9.73
C LEU A 189 -6.50 12.72 -10.92
N PRO A 190 -6.75 14.02 -10.74
CA PRO A 190 -6.86 14.96 -11.86
C PRO A 190 -5.57 14.95 -12.69
N CYS A 191 -5.69 14.98 -14.01
CA CYS A 191 -4.53 15.03 -14.88
C CYS A 191 -4.88 15.56 -16.28
N ASN A 192 -4.11 16.52 -16.76
CA ASN A 192 -3.99 16.76 -18.20
C ASN A 192 -3.17 15.61 -18.80
N CYS A 193 -3.87 14.54 -19.18
CA CYS A 193 -3.24 13.30 -19.62
C CYS A 193 -2.45 13.47 -20.92
N ILE A 194 -2.86 14.39 -21.79
CA ILE A 194 -2.17 14.69 -23.06
C ILE A 194 -0.80 15.31 -22.78
N GLU A 195 -0.75 16.36 -21.96
CA GLU A 195 0.51 17.01 -21.60
C GLU A 195 1.41 16.10 -20.77
N PHE A 196 0.82 15.27 -19.91
CA PHE A 196 1.55 14.26 -19.16
C PHE A 196 2.18 13.19 -20.07
N GLU A 197 1.45 12.68 -21.06
CA GLU A 197 1.98 11.72 -22.05
C GLU A 197 3.10 12.34 -22.90
N LYS A 198 2.95 13.59 -23.34
CA LYS A 198 4.02 14.33 -24.03
C LYS A 198 5.26 14.45 -23.16
N PHE A 199 5.10 14.81 -21.88
CA PHE A 199 6.20 14.87 -20.93
C PHE A 199 6.92 13.52 -20.81
N ILE A 200 6.20 12.42 -20.66
CA ILE A 200 6.80 11.07 -20.60
C ILE A 200 7.57 10.74 -21.89
N ASN A 201 7.04 11.11 -23.06
CA ASN A 201 7.73 10.90 -24.33
C ASN A 201 9.04 11.68 -24.42
N VAL A 202 9.03 12.97 -24.04
CA VAL A 202 10.24 13.81 -23.97
C VAL A 202 11.28 13.20 -23.01
N MET A 203 10.85 12.69 -21.86
CA MET A 203 11.75 12.05 -20.91
C MET A 203 12.35 10.75 -21.47
N ASN A 204 11.59 9.99 -22.27
CA ASN A 204 12.08 8.79 -22.94
C ASN A 204 13.10 9.12 -24.05
N GLU A 205 12.90 10.20 -24.81
CA GLU A 205 13.85 10.69 -25.81
C GLU A 205 15.14 11.17 -25.16
N LYS A 206 15.04 12.04 -24.13
CA LYS A 206 16.19 12.50 -23.34
C LYS A 206 16.97 11.35 -22.73
N PHE A 207 16.31 10.28 -22.30
CA PHE A 207 17.00 9.11 -21.78
C PHE A 207 17.91 8.46 -22.84
N LYS A 208 17.42 8.32 -24.08
CA LYS A 208 18.21 7.75 -25.20
C LYS A 208 19.39 8.66 -25.58
N GLU A 209 19.18 9.97 -25.63
CA GLU A 209 20.25 10.95 -25.88
C GLU A 209 21.32 10.92 -24.78
N ASN A 210 20.89 10.88 -23.52
CA ASN A 210 21.80 10.77 -22.39
C ASN A 210 22.60 9.46 -22.41
N GLU A 211 22.02 8.36 -22.88
CA GLU A 211 22.71 7.07 -23.00
C GLU A 211 23.89 7.14 -23.99
N SER A 212 23.71 7.82 -25.13
CA SER A 212 24.77 8.04 -26.12
C SER A 212 25.84 8.99 -25.57
N THR A 213 25.46 10.15 -25.06
CA THR A 213 26.42 11.15 -24.53
C THR A 213 27.21 10.61 -23.34
N PHE A 214 26.58 9.83 -22.46
CA PHE A 214 27.28 9.26 -21.30
C PHE A 214 28.34 8.24 -21.73
N SER A 215 28.02 7.41 -22.72
CA SER A 215 28.96 6.42 -23.26
C SER A 215 30.20 7.06 -23.86
N GLU A 216 30.06 8.26 -24.42
CA GLU A 216 31.16 9.06 -24.98
C GLU A 216 31.97 9.79 -23.90
N VAL A 217 31.31 10.51 -22.98
CA VAL A 217 31.98 11.39 -22.00
C VAL A 217 32.68 10.59 -20.89
N TYR A 218 32.04 9.56 -20.35
CA TYR A 218 32.55 8.82 -19.20
C TYR A 218 33.22 7.49 -19.57
N LYS A 219 33.45 7.28 -20.89
CA LYS A 219 34.06 6.08 -21.48
C LYS A 219 33.49 4.75 -20.97
N ALA A 220 32.24 4.79 -20.49
CA ALA A 220 31.58 3.67 -19.85
C ALA A 220 30.20 3.51 -20.49
N ARG A 221 29.94 2.33 -21.06
CA ARG A 221 28.60 2.04 -21.59
C ARG A 221 27.60 2.05 -20.43
N TYR A 222 26.46 2.70 -20.64
CA TYR A 222 25.33 2.77 -19.70
C TYR A 222 24.57 1.42 -19.55
N THR A 223 25.28 0.29 -19.61
CA THR A 223 24.65 -1.04 -19.60
C THR A 223 23.99 -1.38 -18.28
N ASN A 224 24.54 -0.89 -17.16
CA ASN A 224 23.95 -1.04 -15.83
C ASN A 224 24.53 -0.03 -14.81
N LEU A 225 23.88 0.08 -13.64
CA LEU A 225 24.25 1.01 -12.57
C LEU A 225 25.69 0.82 -12.07
N LYS A 226 26.22 -0.40 -12.05
CA LYS A 226 27.59 -0.65 -11.59
C LYS A 226 28.61 -0.10 -12.59
N SER A 227 28.37 -0.29 -13.90
CA SER A 227 29.20 0.30 -14.96
C SER A 227 29.19 1.83 -14.88
N LEU A 228 28.01 2.43 -14.62
CA LEU A 228 27.86 3.86 -14.42
C LEU A 228 28.74 4.39 -13.28
N LEU A 229 28.62 3.78 -12.10
CA LEU A 229 29.40 4.21 -10.91
C LEU A 229 30.90 3.98 -11.09
N ASN A 230 31.30 2.91 -11.79
CA ASN A 230 32.71 2.66 -12.12
C ASN A 230 33.26 3.73 -13.08
N GLY A 231 32.49 4.13 -14.10
CA GLY A 231 32.89 5.18 -15.04
C GLY A 231 33.09 6.53 -14.34
N LEU A 232 32.16 6.90 -13.44
CA LEU A 232 32.32 8.09 -12.59
C LEU A 232 33.63 8.05 -11.79
N LYS A 233 33.95 6.89 -11.19
CA LYS A 233 35.21 6.71 -10.45
C LYS A 233 36.45 6.85 -11.33
N GLN A 234 36.42 6.29 -12.55
CA GLN A 234 37.55 6.34 -13.48
C GLN A 234 37.87 7.76 -13.94
N GLU A 235 36.84 8.59 -14.11
CA GLU A 235 36.98 10.01 -14.45
C GLU A 235 37.22 10.90 -13.21
N GLY A 236 37.53 10.32 -12.04
CA GLY A 236 37.87 11.06 -10.83
C GLY A 236 36.69 11.67 -10.07
N HIS A 237 35.44 11.35 -10.44
CA HIS A 237 34.26 11.79 -9.72
C HIS A 237 33.95 10.86 -8.53
N LYS A 238 33.30 11.41 -7.49
CA LYS A 238 32.71 10.59 -6.43
C LYS A 238 31.66 9.65 -7.05
N PRO A 239 31.75 8.32 -6.86
CA PRO A 239 30.90 7.37 -7.56
C PRO A 239 29.54 7.24 -6.86
N VAL A 240 28.75 8.30 -6.96
CA VAL A 240 27.43 8.48 -6.34
C VAL A 240 26.42 8.87 -7.41
N PHE A 241 25.31 8.15 -7.45
CA PHE A 241 24.21 8.45 -8.37
C PHE A 241 22.86 8.61 -7.65
N ASN A 242 22.91 8.83 -6.34
CA ASN A 242 21.75 9.01 -5.49
C ASN A 242 21.12 10.40 -5.70
N GLU A 243 19.85 10.45 -6.12
CA GLU A 243 19.12 11.70 -6.42
C GLU A 243 19.13 12.70 -5.25
N GLU A 244 18.90 12.24 -4.01
CA GLU A 244 18.81 13.12 -2.85
C GLU A 244 20.15 13.79 -2.53
N TYR A 245 21.24 13.02 -2.59
CA TYR A 245 22.59 13.54 -2.40
C TYR A 245 22.98 14.52 -3.52
N LEU A 246 22.71 14.16 -4.78
CA LEU A 246 23.05 15.01 -5.92
C LEU A 246 22.29 16.34 -5.90
N TYR A 247 21.01 16.31 -5.48
CA TYR A 247 20.23 17.51 -5.27
C TYR A 247 20.83 18.41 -4.18
N LYS A 248 21.15 17.85 -3.00
CA LYS A 248 21.68 18.62 -1.86
C LYS A 248 23.07 19.20 -2.10
N THR A 249 23.88 18.54 -2.93
CA THR A 249 25.25 18.98 -3.30
C THR A 249 25.28 19.91 -4.51
N GLY A 250 24.13 20.16 -5.15
CA GLY A 250 24.03 21.05 -6.30
C GLY A 250 24.61 20.49 -7.60
N ASN A 251 24.86 19.17 -7.69
CA ASN A 251 25.37 18.54 -8.92
C ASN A 251 24.22 18.35 -9.94
N THR A 252 23.87 19.43 -10.62
CA THR A 252 22.70 19.51 -11.51
C THR A 252 22.75 18.53 -12.69
N THR A 253 23.94 18.29 -13.26
CA THR A 253 24.10 17.37 -14.40
C THR A 253 23.81 15.94 -14.01
N LEU A 254 24.49 15.40 -12.99
CA LEU A 254 24.24 14.02 -12.54
C LEU A 254 22.84 13.89 -11.94
N TYR A 255 22.35 14.91 -11.24
CA TYR A 255 20.98 14.94 -10.73
C TYR A 255 19.97 14.80 -11.87
N SER A 256 20.07 15.62 -12.92
CA SER A 256 19.17 15.56 -14.08
C SER A 256 19.21 14.19 -14.77
N LEU A 257 20.40 13.61 -14.93
CA LEU A 257 20.57 12.26 -15.48
C LEU A 257 19.89 11.20 -14.60
N SER A 258 20.04 11.29 -13.28
CA SER A 258 19.45 10.34 -12.34
C SER A 258 17.91 10.37 -12.37
N VAL A 259 17.35 11.58 -12.42
CA VAL A 259 15.91 11.82 -12.57
C VAL A 259 15.37 11.25 -13.89
N VAL A 260 16.02 11.58 -15.01
CA VAL A 260 15.59 11.10 -16.35
C VAL A 260 15.57 9.58 -16.41
N ARG A 261 16.63 8.95 -15.92
CA ARG A 261 16.73 7.48 -15.85
C ARG A 261 15.62 6.87 -14.99
N ARG A 262 15.32 7.45 -13.82
CA ARG A 262 14.26 6.93 -12.95
C ARG A 262 12.90 7.01 -13.64
N ILE A 263 12.54 8.17 -14.19
CA ILE A 263 11.26 8.37 -14.89
C ILE A 263 11.14 7.41 -16.08
N TYR A 264 12.20 7.27 -16.89
CA TYR A 264 12.22 6.30 -17.99
C TYR A 264 11.97 4.87 -17.48
N LYS A 265 12.68 4.43 -16.43
CA LYS A 265 12.51 3.08 -15.86
C LYS A 265 11.10 2.82 -15.34
N GLU A 266 10.47 3.83 -14.74
CA GLU A 266 9.11 3.75 -14.20
C GLU A 266 8.04 3.68 -15.31
N ASN A 267 8.30 4.26 -16.49
CA ASN A 267 7.28 4.48 -17.51
C ASN A 267 7.51 3.76 -18.85
N LYS A 268 8.71 3.25 -19.15
CA LYS A 268 9.08 2.72 -20.49
C LYS A 268 8.14 1.65 -21.09
N ASN A 269 7.41 0.91 -20.25
CA ASN A 269 6.48 -0.14 -20.66
C ASN A 269 5.09 0.05 -20.03
N ARG A 270 4.80 1.23 -19.51
CA ARG A 270 3.64 1.45 -18.65
C ARG A 270 2.57 2.23 -19.41
N LYS A 271 1.41 1.60 -19.60
CA LYS A 271 0.21 2.32 -20.03
C LYS A 271 -0.44 2.98 -18.83
N ILE A 272 -0.67 4.28 -18.92
CA ILE A 272 -1.39 5.03 -17.90
C ILE A 272 -2.87 4.72 -18.10
N ASN A 273 -3.51 4.18 -17.06
CA ASN A 273 -4.95 4.02 -17.08
C ASN A 273 -5.58 5.39 -16.81
N SER A 274 -6.08 6.04 -17.85
CA SER A 274 -6.72 7.35 -17.76
C SER A 274 -8.16 7.30 -18.31
N LYS A 275 -9.03 8.11 -17.72
CA LYS A 275 -10.40 8.33 -18.19
C LYS A 275 -10.84 9.74 -17.80
N SER A 276 -11.39 10.49 -18.76
CA SER A 276 -12.04 11.79 -18.49
C SER A 276 -11.18 12.72 -17.61
N ASP A 277 -9.98 13.06 -18.08
CA ASP A 277 -9.00 13.95 -17.42
C ASP A 277 -8.54 13.50 -16.04
N ARG A 278 -8.59 12.19 -15.81
CA ARG A 278 -8.08 11.58 -14.58
C ARG A 278 -7.21 10.38 -14.85
N ILE A 279 -6.15 10.25 -14.07
CA ILE A 279 -5.42 9.00 -13.89
C ILE A 279 -6.19 8.16 -12.87
N LEU A 280 -6.36 6.87 -13.15
CA LEU A 280 -7.02 5.92 -12.25
C LEU A 280 -5.99 4.91 -11.73
N PRO A 281 -5.25 5.24 -10.65
CA PRO A 281 -4.35 4.28 -10.01
C PRO A 281 -5.12 3.05 -9.55
N THR A 282 -4.47 1.90 -9.61
CA THR A 282 -4.95 0.68 -8.96
C THR A 282 -4.08 0.35 -7.77
N TYR A 283 -4.69 -0.21 -6.73
CA TYR A 283 -4.00 -0.48 -5.47
C TYR A 283 -4.01 -1.97 -5.13
N ASN A 284 -2.87 -2.44 -4.63
CA ASN A 284 -2.71 -3.71 -3.93
C ASN A 284 -2.41 -3.44 -2.45
N PRO A 285 -3.40 -3.55 -1.54
CA PRO A 285 -3.19 -3.33 -0.11
C PRO A 285 -2.48 -4.47 0.63
N TYR A 286 -2.09 -5.56 -0.05
CA TYR A 286 -1.62 -6.79 0.57
C TYR A 286 -0.21 -7.19 0.11
N ASN A 287 0.75 -6.27 0.11
CA ASN A 287 2.11 -6.62 -0.27
C ASN A 287 2.83 -7.50 0.80
N LYS A 288 4.09 -7.91 0.54
CA LYS A 288 4.84 -8.82 1.45
C LYS A 288 5.07 -8.25 2.86
N ILE A 289 4.88 -6.94 3.04
CA ILE A 289 5.07 -6.19 4.28
C ILE A 289 3.76 -5.52 4.74
N GLY A 290 2.61 -5.89 4.15
CA GLY A 290 1.30 -5.37 4.48
C GLY A 290 0.96 -3.98 3.96
N ALA A 291 1.89 -3.30 3.28
CA ALA A 291 1.71 -1.94 2.80
C ALA A 291 0.82 -1.87 1.55
N ILE A 292 0.28 -0.66 1.31
CA ILE A 292 -0.48 -0.32 0.11
C ILE A 292 0.49 0.00 -1.02
N GLU A 293 0.47 -0.83 -2.06
CA GLU A 293 1.19 -0.59 -3.30
C GLU A 293 0.24 0.02 -4.34
N SER A 294 0.63 1.17 -4.89
CA SER A 294 -0.03 1.75 -6.05
C SER A 294 0.68 1.28 -7.29
N ASN A 295 -0.06 1.01 -8.37
CA ASN A 295 0.59 0.87 -9.66
C ASN A 295 1.22 2.21 -10.10
N PHE A 296 0.70 3.35 -9.65
CA PHE A 296 1.10 4.72 -9.98
C PHE A 296 1.72 5.45 -8.79
N ASN A 297 2.96 5.91 -8.93
CA ASN A 297 3.61 6.74 -7.92
C ASN A 297 3.62 8.20 -8.39
N ILE A 298 3.14 9.12 -7.54
CA ILE A 298 3.27 10.56 -7.81
C ILE A 298 4.70 10.99 -7.55
N ASP A 299 5.33 11.51 -8.61
CA ASP A 299 6.56 12.27 -8.56
C ASP A 299 6.28 13.79 -8.44
N PRO A 300 7.10 14.57 -7.72
CA PRO A 300 7.02 16.04 -7.72
C PRO A 300 7.05 16.66 -9.13
N LEU A 301 7.73 16.04 -10.10
CA LEU A 301 7.78 16.49 -11.49
C LEU A 301 6.48 16.25 -12.25
N TYR A 302 5.60 15.39 -11.73
CA TYR A 302 4.29 15.15 -12.33
C TYR A 302 3.28 16.22 -11.92
N LEU A 303 3.56 16.94 -10.82
CA LEU A 303 2.65 17.91 -10.24
C LEU A 303 2.09 18.92 -11.25
N PRO A 304 2.88 19.54 -12.14
CA PRO A 304 2.36 20.51 -13.13
C PRO A 304 1.27 19.95 -14.05
N TYR A 305 1.23 18.63 -14.23
CA TYR A 305 0.26 17.95 -15.09
C TYR A 305 -0.94 17.41 -14.32
N LEU A 306 -0.89 17.35 -12.99
CA LEU A 306 -1.99 16.94 -12.14
C LEU A 306 -2.99 18.08 -11.92
N THR A 307 -3.67 18.47 -13.00
CA THR A 307 -4.57 19.63 -13.06
C THR A 307 -5.96 19.22 -13.55
N THR A 308 -6.92 20.11 -13.31
CA THR A 308 -8.32 19.97 -13.76
C THR A 308 -8.88 21.34 -14.10
N ASP A 309 -9.83 21.37 -15.03
CA ASP A 309 -10.52 22.60 -15.44
C ASP A 309 -11.42 23.17 -14.33
N LYS A 310 -11.75 22.36 -13.30
CA LYS A 310 -12.59 22.78 -12.17
C LYS A 310 -11.72 23.34 -11.04
N GLU A 311 -12.12 24.46 -10.44
CA GLU A 311 -11.41 24.99 -9.27
C GLU A 311 -11.54 24.04 -8.07
N LYS A 312 -10.48 23.28 -7.81
CA LYS A 312 -10.35 22.33 -6.69
C LYS A 312 -9.04 22.59 -5.96
N TYR A 313 -9.03 22.22 -4.69
CA TYR A 313 -7.86 22.29 -3.80
C TYR A 313 -7.42 20.88 -3.48
N TYR A 314 -6.11 20.65 -3.48
CA TYR A 314 -5.54 19.34 -3.15
C TYR A 314 -4.65 19.46 -1.93
N ILE A 315 -5.03 18.72 -0.90
CA ILE A 315 -4.32 18.73 0.36
C ILE A 315 -3.57 17.41 0.45
N THR A 316 -2.26 17.51 0.60
CA THR A 316 -1.35 16.38 0.73
C THR A 316 -0.90 16.28 2.17
N SER A 317 -0.81 15.06 2.70
CA SER A 317 -0.14 14.86 3.98
C SER A 317 0.78 13.66 3.93
N LYS A 318 1.92 13.76 4.64
CA LYS A 318 2.95 12.73 4.72
C LYS A 318 3.56 12.65 6.12
N TYR A 319 3.92 11.45 6.56
CA TYR A 319 4.79 11.27 7.74
C TYR A 319 6.26 11.41 7.35
N GLU A 320 7.00 12.22 8.10
CA GLU A 320 8.44 12.37 7.87
C GLU A 320 9.22 11.42 8.77
N ASN A 321 10.18 10.70 8.19
CA ASN A 321 11.05 9.76 8.90
C ASN A 321 10.32 8.69 9.73
N LEU A 322 9.09 8.31 9.32
CA LEU A 322 8.23 7.38 10.06
C LEU A 322 8.97 6.11 10.51
N GLU A 323 9.71 5.49 9.60
CA GLU A 323 10.45 4.27 9.91
C GLU A 323 11.55 4.48 10.95
N LEU A 324 12.29 5.59 10.87
CA LEU A 324 13.33 5.90 11.86
C LEU A 324 12.73 6.20 13.23
N ARG A 325 11.57 6.88 13.27
CA ARG A 325 10.84 7.13 14.52
C ARG A 325 10.31 5.85 15.15
N ILE A 326 9.76 4.94 14.34
CA ILE A 326 9.38 3.59 14.78
C ILE A 326 10.61 2.86 15.33
N PHE A 327 11.74 2.91 14.63
CA PHE A 327 12.98 2.26 15.07
C PHE A 327 13.45 2.76 16.45
N ALA A 328 13.56 4.09 16.62
CA ALA A 328 13.98 4.68 17.89
C ALA A 328 12.99 4.37 19.04
N ASN A 329 11.69 4.35 18.77
CA ASN A 329 10.70 3.94 19.76
C ASN A 329 10.81 2.45 20.14
N LEU A 330 11.13 1.58 19.18
CA LEU A 330 11.27 0.14 19.45
C LEU A 330 12.57 -0.20 20.16
N SER A 331 13.65 0.53 19.88
CA SER A 331 14.94 0.31 20.54
C SER A 331 14.90 0.70 22.00
N ASN A 332 14.10 1.73 22.34
CA ASN A 332 14.04 2.30 23.68
C ASN A 332 15.43 2.70 24.22
N ILE A 333 16.28 3.19 23.30
CA ILE A 333 17.61 3.70 23.59
C ILE A 333 17.50 5.23 23.69
N ASP A 334 17.85 5.78 24.86
CA ASP A 334 17.56 7.17 25.23
C ASP A 334 18.07 8.18 24.21
N TYR A 335 19.34 8.07 23.80
CA TYR A 335 19.92 9.01 22.83
C TYR A 335 19.27 8.89 21.43
N LEU A 336 18.80 7.71 21.01
CA LEU A 336 18.08 7.57 19.75
C LEU A 336 16.70 8.22 19.82
N ILE A 337 16.02 8.12 20.97
CA ILE A 337 14.72 8.77 21.21
C ILE A 337 14.90 10.29 21.21
N GLU A 338 15.88 10.78 21.97
CA GLU A 338 16.20 12.21 22.06
C GLU A 338 16.51 12.79 20.67
N TRP A 339 17.44 12.17 19.93
CA TRP A 339 17.80 12.67 18.60
C TRP A 339 16.66 12.55 17.58
N SER A 340 15.76 11.57 17.75
CA SER A 340 14.55 11.48 16.92
C SER A 340 13.55 12.60 17.21
N ASN A 341 13.38 12.94 18.49
CA ASN A 341 12.49 14.03 18.94
C ASN A 341 13.00 15.40 18.49
N ASN A 342 14.32 15.58 18.44
CA ASN A 342 14.98 16.78 17.92
C ASN A 342 15.15 16.79 16.40
N ASN A 343 14.65 15.77 15.69
CA ASN A 343 14.76 15.60 14.24
C ASN A 343 16.21 15.63 13.70
N ASN A 344 17.17 15.16 14.49
CA ASN A 344 18.59 15.12 14.16
C ASN A 344 19.22 13.72 14.30
N LEU A 345 18.40 12.66 14.33
CA LEU A 345 18.89 11.27 14.48
C LEU A 345 20.05 10.91 13.55
N ILE A 346 19.89 11.08 12.24
CA ILE A 346 20.93 10.72 11.26
C ILE A 346 22.13 11.69 11.32
N PRO A 347 21.93 13.02 11.35
CA PRO A 347 23.03 13.97 11.57
C PRO A 347 23.86 13.65 12.82
N SER A 348 23.23 13.46 13.98
CA SER A 348 23.93 13.16 15.23
C SER A 348 24.65 11.81 15.19
N MET A 349 24.06 10.81 14.54
CA MET A 349 24.76 9.54 14.33
C MET A 349 25.98 9.70 13.42
N ALA A 350 25.87 10.48 12.34
CA ALA A 350 26.96 10.70 11.38
C ALA A 350 28.10 11.51 12.01
N GLU A 351 27.79 12.58 12.72
CA GLU A 351 28.75 13.40 13.45
C GLU A 351 29.54 12.55 14.45
N LYS A 352 28.87 11.67 15.20
CA LYS A 352 29.53 10.77 16.14
C LYS A 352 30.46 9.75 15.46
N LEU A 353 30.08 9.23 14.30
CA LEU A 353 30.88 8.23 13.55
C LEU A 353 32.11 8.83 12.86
N PHE A 354 31.93 9.99 12.24
CA PHE A 354 32.90 10.57 11.32
C PHE A 354 33.68 11.73 11.93
N LYS A 355 33.24 12.28 13.06
CA LYS A 355 33.92 13.33 13.83
C LYS A 355 34.29 14.50 12.91
N GLU A 356 35.57 14.87 12.84
CA GLU A 356 36.04 15.98 11.99
C GLU A 356 35.69 15.80 10.51
N GLN A 357 35.70 14.56 10.01
CA GLN A 357 35.33 14.26 8.62
C GLN A 357 33.88 14.64 8.31
N TYR A 358 32.98 14.58 9.30
CA TYR A 358 31.57 14.95 9.10
C TYR A 358 31.43 16.37 8.53
N ASN A 359 32.27 17.30 8.98
CA ASN A 359 32.20 18.69 8.53
C ASN A 359 32.77 18.90 7.12
N GLU A 360 33.52 17.94 6.57
CA GLU A 360 34.02 18.00 5.19
C GLU A 360 32.89 17.78 4.17
N ASP A 361 31.93 16.88 4.47
CA ASP A 361 30.80 16.56 3.59
C ASP A 361 29.63 15.95 4.39
N LYS A 362 28.85 16.82 5.05
CA LYS A 362 27.74 16.40 5.93
C LYS A 362 26.73 15.50 5.20
N GLN A 363 26.39 15.85 3.96
CA GLN A 363 25.41 15.16 3.15
C GLN A 363 25.86 13.72 2.83
N LEU A 364 27.14 13.53 2.51
CA LEU A 364 27.71 12.22 2.22
C LEU A 364 27.72 11.32 3.46
N TYR A 365 28.19 11.85 4.58
CA TYR A 365 28.32 11.07 5.82
C TYR A 365 26.97 10.76 6.47
N GLU A 366 25.97 11.63 6.32
CA GLU A 366 24.57 11.33 6.64
C GLU A 366 24.01 10.20 5.76
N LEU A 367 24.27 10.26 4.45
CA LEU A 367 23.84 9.20 3.52
C LEU A 367 24.47 7.85 3.89
N TYR A 368 25.78 7.82 4.19
CA TYR A 368 26.48 6.60 4.63
C TYR A 368 25.89 6.05 5.93
N THR A 369 25.68 6.91 6.92
CA THR A 369 25.14 6.51 8.22
C THR A 369 23.74 5.92 8.07
N TYR A 370 22.87 6.61 7.33
CA TYR A 370 21.52 6.13 7.05
C TYR A 370 21.52 4.81 6.26
N ALA A 371 22.33 4.72 5.22
CA ALA A 371 22.47 3.52 4.40
C ALA A 371 22.95 2.33 5.21
N LEU A 372 23.96 2.50 6.05
CA LEU A 372 24.51 1.45 6.89
C LEU A 372 23.51 0.97 7.94
N LEU A 373 22.83 1.89 8.62
CA LEU A 373 21.76 1.56 9.57
C LEU A 373 20.65 0.76 8.87
N LYS A 374 20.17 1.21 7.71
CA LYS A 374 19.13 0.51 6.94
C LYS A 374 19.58 -0.85 6.44
N ALA A 375 20.83 -0.99 6.00
CA ALA A 375 21.41 -2.26 5.57
C ALA A 375 21.37 -3.28 6.71
N LEU A 376 21.83 -2.87 7.90
CA LEU A 376 21.84 -3.73 9.09
C LEU A 376 20.42 -4.10 9.54
N ILE A 377 19.49 -3.14 9.59
CA ILE A 377 18.08 -3.40 9.91
C ILE A 377 17.46 -4.42 8.95
N LYS A 378 17.78 -4.34 7.65
CA LYS A 378 17.30 -5.28 6.62
C LYS A 378 17.96 -6.66 6.69
N GLY A 379 19.13 -6.77 7.35
CA GLY A 379 19.89 -8.01 7.51
C GLY A 379 21.07 -8.20 6.58
N TYR A 380 21.58 -7.12 6.00
CA TYR A 380 22.85 -7.13 5.28
C TYR A 380 23.99 -7.10 6.30
N ASN A 381 24.50 -8.27 6.68
CA ASN A 381 25.44 -8.44 7.80
C ASN A 381 26.86 -8.77 7.35
N SER A 382 27.03 -9.26 6.12
CA SER A 382 28.34 -9.51 5.52
C SER A 382 28.77 -8.34 4.65
N LEU A 383 30.08 -8.14 4.53
CA LEU A 383 30.67 -7.10 3.69
C LEU A 383 30.15 -7.11 2.25
N ASN A 384 30.12 -8.29 1.63
CA ASN A 384 29.58 -8.47 0.28
C ASN A 384 28.10 -8.12 0.19
N SER A 385 27.31 -8.44 1.22
CA SER A 385 25.88 -8.11 1.25
C SER A 385 25.66 -6.61 1.40
N ILE A 386 26.42 -5.93 2.26
CA ILE A 386 26.36 -4.47 2.44
C ILE A 386 26.80 -3.77 1.15
N ARG A 387 27.89 -4.22 0.51
CA ARG A 387 28.33 -3.69 -0.78
C ARG A 387 27.25 -3.78 -1.86
N LYS A 388 26.57 -4.94 -1.95
CA LYS A 388 25.44 -5.11 -2.87
C LYS A 388 24.32 -4.11 -2.57
N TYR A 389 23.97 -3.93 -1.30
CA TYR A 389 22.95 -2.97 -0.86
C TYR A 389 23.30 -1.52 -1.26
N PHE A 390 24.53 -1.07 -1.01
CA PHE A 390 24.99 0.27 -1.39
C PHE A 390 24.87 0.51 -2.91
N ILE A 391 25.28 -0.47 -3.72
CA ILE A 391 25.17 -0.35 -5.18
C ILE A 391 23.71 -0.37 -5.65
N SER A 392 22.92 -1.35 -5.19
CA SER A 392 21.58 -1.59 -5.77
C SER A 392 20.51 -0.65 -5.24
N GLU A 393 20.58 -0.27 -3.97
CA GLU A 393 19.52 0.51 -3.31
C GLU A 393 19.93 1.96 -3.06
N VAL A 394 21.17 2.19 -2.61
CA VAL A 394 21.67 3.55 -2.30
C VAL A 394 22.17 4.25 -3.56
N GLN A 395 22.56 3.47 -4.59
CA GLN A 395 23.18 3.93 -5.84
C GLN A 395 24.55 4.56 -5.61
N PHE A 396 25.36 3.88 -4.81
CA PHE A 396 26.67 4.32 -4.37
C PHE A 396 27.70 3.18 -4.52
N LEU A 397 28.91 3.48 -4.98
CA LEU A 397 30.01 2.52 -5.03
C LEU A 397 31.08 2.83 -3.99
N LEU A 398 31.10 2.05 -2.91
CA LEU A 398 32.22 2.03 -1.96
C LEU A 398 33.19 0.91 -2.31
N ASN A 399 34.47 1.16 -2.03
CA ASN A 399 35.49 0.13 -2.02
C ASN A 399 35.34 -0.76 -0.77
N GLU A 400 36.03 -1.88 -0.77
CA GLU A 400 35.88 -2.87 0.30
C GLU A 400 36.41 -2.38 1.66
N GLU A 401 37.51 -1.64 1.65
CA GLU A 401 38.18 -1.12 2.85
C GLU A 401 37.32 -0.05 3.53
N GLU A 402 36.72 0.86 2.76
CA GLU A 402 35.79 1.88 3.25
C GLU A 402 34.60 1.22 3.98
N ILE A 403 33.98 0.19 3.38
CA ILE A 403 32.85 -0.51 4.04
C ILE A 403 33.33 -1.20 5.31
N LYS A 404 34.51 -1.85 5.31
CA LYS A 404 35.08 -2.49 6.51
C LYS A 404 35.28 -1.47 7.63
N GLU A 405 35.88 -0.33 7.30
CA GLU A 405 36.15 0.74 8.25
C GLU A 405 34.86 1.33 8.83
N TYR A 406 33.92 1.72 7.97
CA TYR A 406 32.66 2.33 8.40
C TYR A 406 31.82 1.35 9.22
N LEU A 407 31.77 0.07 8.83
CA LEU A 407 31.07 -0.95 9.60
C LEU A 407 31.73 -1.19 10.97
N LYS A 408 33.06 -1.17 11.04
CA LYS A 408 33.79 -1.29 12.30
C LYS A 408 33.47 -0.13 13.23
N LYS A 409 33.65 1.12 12.76
CA LYS A 409 33.29 2.34 13.51
C LYS A 409 31.85 2.31 14.00
N PHE A 410 30.91 1.90 13.13
CA PHE A 410 29.50 1.81 13.50
C PHE A 410 29.21 0.79 14.60
N LYS A 411 29.84 -0.38 14.54
CA LYS A 411 29.67 -1.42 15.58
C LYS A 411 30.27 -1.01 16.92
N GLU A 412 31.36 -0.26 16.90
CA GLU A 412 32.03 0.25 18.10
C GLU A 412 31.21 1.37 18.75
N GLU A 413 30.83 2.40 17.99
CA GLU A 413 30.12 3.58 18.52
C GLU A 413 28.65 3.30 18.87
N PHE A 414 28.00 2.36 18.17
CA PHE A 414 26.57 2.04 18.34
C PHE A 414 26.33 0.58 18.74
N LYS A 415 27.17 0.05 19.63
CA LYS A 415 27.08 -1.33 20.12
C LYS A 415 25.68 -1.70 20.60
N GLU A 416 25.02 -0.83 21.36
CA GLU A 416 23.67 -1.06 21.87
C GLU A 416 22.62 -1.18 20.75
N VAL A 417 22.73 -0.34 19.72
CA VAL A 417 21.87 -0.39 18.53
C VAL A 417 22.03 -1.71 17.78
N ILE A 418 23.29 -2.17 17.64
CA ILE A 418 23.60 -3.46 17.01
C ILE A 418 23.02 -4.61 17.81
N ILE A 419 23.24 -4.65 19.13
CA ILE A 419 22.68 -5.66 20.03
C ILE A 419 21.16 -5.70 19.89
N PHE A 420 20.50 -4.53 19.89
CA PHE A 420 19.06 -4.43 19.69
C PHE A 420 18.61 -5.03 18.35
N ILE A 421 19.25 -4.64 17.23
CA ILE A 421 18.90 -5.13 15.88
C ILE A 421 18.97 -6.67 15.82
N TYR A 422 20.03 -7.27 16.37
CA TYR A 422 20.23 -8.72 16.31
C TYR A 422 19.36 -9.50 17.30
N ASN A 423 19.04 -8.93 18.46
CA ASN A 423 18.20 -9.59 19.47
C ASN A 423 16.70 -9.40 19.24
N PHE A 424 16.30 -8.51 18.32
CA PHE A 424 14.89 -8.29 18.03
C PHE A 424 14.26 -9.49 17.32
N ASN A 425 13.25 -10.10 17.96
CA ASN A 425 12.61 -11.34 17.50
C ASN A 425 11.10 -11.23 17.20
N LYS A 426 10.50 -10.04 17.38
CA LYS A 426 9.06 -9.86 17.09
C LYS A 426 8.84 -9.88 15.57
N THR A 427 7.93 -10.73 15.12
CA THR A 427 7.62 -10.92 13.67
C THR A 427 6.18 -10.61 13.30
N ILE A 428 5.35 -10.31 14.29
CA ILE A 428 3.93 -10.01 14.19
C ILE A 428 3.71 -8.59 14.71
N SER A 429 2.91 -7.79 14.02
CA SER A 429 2.63 -6.41 14.42
C SER A 429 1.70 -6.29 15.63
N HIS A 430 1.49 -5.07 16.12
CA HIS A 430 0.53 -4.77 17.19
C HIS A 430 -0.91 -5.23 16.84
N GLU A 431 -1.25 -5.25 15.55
CA GLU A 431 -2.57 -5.67 15.05
C GLU A 431 -2.57 -7.14 14.62
N ASN A 432 -1.61 -7.96 15.08
CA ASN A 432 -1.47 -9.36 14.67
C ASN A 432 -1.24 -9.56 13.17
N ARG A 433 -0.74 -8.55 12.44
CA ARG A 433 -0.38 -8.71 11.03
C ARG A 433 0.92 -9.51 10.88
N VAL A 434 0.95 -10.39 9.89
CA VAL A 434 2.12 -11.22 9.56
C VAL A 434 2.76 -10.74 8.26
N SER A 435 4.10 -10.74 8.19
CA SER A 435 4.84 -10.47 6.95
C SER A 435 5.34 -11.77 6.31
N THR A 436 5.13 -11.92 5.00
CA THR A 436 5.67 -13.04 4.21
C THR A 436 7.12 -12.80 3.74
N SER A 437 7.68 -11.61 3.96
CA SER A 437 9.07 -11.27 3.60
C SER A 437 10.11 -12.21 4.24
N SER A 438 11.28 -12.35 3.62
CA SER A 438 12.45 -13.06 4.17
C SER A 438 13.38 -12.16 5.00
N ALA A 439 13.15 -10.84 5.03
CA ALA A 439 13.98 -9.88 5.74
C ALA A 439 14.09 -10.14 7.26
N MET A 440 15.02 -9.45 7.95
CA MET A 440 15.15 -9.56 9.40
C MET A 440 13.86 -9.19 10.16
N PRO A 441 13.62 -9.77 11.36
CA PRO A 441 12.43 -9.50 12.17
C PRO A 441 12.19 -8.00 12.45
N ILE A 442 13.24 -7.24 12.77
CA ILE A 442 13.12 -5.80 13.04
C ILE A 442 12.60 -5.03 11.84
N TYR A 443 13.17 -5.26 10.64
CA TYR A 443 12.68 -4.63 9.41
C TYR A 443 11.22 -4.97 9.13
N LYS A 444 10.85 -6.25 9.26
CA LYS A 444 9.46 -6.70 9.08
C LYS A 444 8.53 -5.97 10.03
N TYR A 445 8.83 -5.99 11.33
CA TYR A 445 8.00 -5.36 12.35
C TYR A 445 7.86 -3.85 12.12
N MET A 446 8.95 -3.16 11.76
CA MET A 446 8.93 -1.74 11.42
C MET A 446 8.00 -1.46 10.23
N LYS A 447 8.10 -2.25 9.15
CA LYS A 447 7.26 -2.08 7.96
C LYS A 447 5.79 -2.40 8.23
N LEU A 448 5.51 -3.46 8.99
CA LEU A 448 4.14 -3.80 9.39
C LEU A 448 3.54 -2.69 10.27
N THR A 449 4.31 -2.15 11.22
CA THR A 449 3.88 -1.03 12.08
C THR A 449 3.61 0.24 11.28
N SER A 450 4.50 0.58 10.32
CA SER A 450 4.29 1.70 9.41
C SER A 450 3.02 1.51 8.58
N SER A 451 2.77 0.29 8.09
CA SER A 451 1.53 -0.03 7.39
C SER A 451 0.29 0.10 8.29
N ASP A 452 0.35 -0.36 9.53
CA ASP A 452 -0.79 -0.29 10.46
C ASP A 452 -1.12 1.16 10.82
N ILE A 453 -0.11 2.02 11.03
CA ILE A 453 -0.29 3.46 11.22
C ILE A 453 -1.01 4.07 10.01
N MET A 454 -0.53 3.78 8.80
CA MET A 454 -1.06 4.38 7.57
C MET A 454 -2.47 3.91 7.24
N LYS A 455 -2.76 2.63 7.41
CA LYS A 455 -4.11 2.08 7.20
C LYS A 455 -5.10 2.65 8.22
N ASP A 456 -4.71 2.73 9.50
CA ASP A 456 -5.55 3.36 10.54
C ASP A 456 -5.82 4.84 10.22
N PHE A 457 -4.81 5.56 9.74
CA PHE A 457 -4.94 6.95 9.32
C PHE A 457 -5.93 7.10 8.16
N ILE A 458 -5.75 6.35 7.08
CA ILE A 458 -6.59 6.39 5.87
C ILE A 458 -8.05 6.08 6.19
N ILE A 459 -8.30 5.02 6.97
CA ILE A 459 -9.65 4.61 7.38
C ILE A 459 -10.34 5.72 8.18
N LYS A 460 -9.64 6.32 9.16
CA LYS A 460 -10.21 7.40 10.00
C LYS A 460 -10.50 8.66 9.19
N VAL A 461 -9.59 9.05 8.29
CA VAL A 461 -9.80 10.18 7.36
C VAL A 461 -11.03 9.93 6.50
N TYR A 462 -11.14 8.74 5.90
CA TYR A 462 -12.29 8.39 5.07
C TYR A 462 -13.61 8.40 5.84
N LYS A 463 -13.66 7.86 7.06
CA LYS A 463 -14.85 7.90 7.91
C LYS A 463 -15.30 9.34 8.19
N ASN A 464 -14.37 10.25 8.49
CA ASN A 464 -14.67 11.66 8.71
C ASN A 464 -15.17 12.36 7.43
N ILE A 465 -14.54 12.09 6.28
CA ILE A 465 -14.98 12.58 4.97
C ILE A 465 -16.41 12.10 4.66
N LYS A 466 -16.70 10.81 4.87
CA LYS A 466 -18.03 10.22 4.64
C LYS A 466 -19.09 10.88 5.51
N GLN A 467 -18.78 11.13 6.79
CA GLN A 467 -19.68 11.83 7.71
C GLN A 467 -19.93 13.29 7.27
N TYR A 468 -18.87 14.00 6.88
CA TYR A 468 -18.97 15.36 6.36
C TYR A 468 -19.84 15.42 5.10
N ASN A 469 -19.54 14.59 4.11
CA ASN A 469 -20.22 14.56 2.82
C ASN A 469 -21.72 14.20 2.94
N LYS A 470 -22.15 13.49 3.99
CA LYS A 470 -23.58 13.21 4.23
C LYS A 470 -24.40 14.45 4.57
N ARG A 471 -23.79 15.46 5.18
CA ARG A 471 -24.49 16.62 5.75
C ARG A 471 -24.25 17.93 4.99
N ASN A 472 -23.25 17.94 4.10
CA ASN A 472 -22.78 19.17 3.48
C ASN A 472 -22.93 19.12 1.96
N LYS A 473 -23.20 20.28 1.35
CA LYS A 473 -23.29 20.43 -0.11
C LYS A 473 -21.93 20.19 -0.77
N TYR A 474 -20.89 20.82 -0.24
CA TYR A 474 -19.51 20.70 -0.69
C TYR A 474 -18.91 19.37 -0.27
N LYS A 475 -18.10 18.77 -1.15
CA LYS A 475 -17.62 17.40 -0.98
C LYS A 475 -16.11 17.34 -0.85
N LEU A 476 -15.67 16.36 -0.07
CA LEU A 476 -14.27 15.94 0.05
C LEU A 476 -14.11 14.55 -0.53
N SER A 477 -12.98 14.31 -1.20
CA SER A 477 -12.70 13.01 -1.82
C SER A 477 -11.24 12.65 -1.64
N ILE A 478 -10.95 11.40 -1.27
CA ILE A 478 -9.59 10.86 -1.34
C ILE A 478 -9.33 10.50 -2.81
N VAL A 479 -8.30 11.10 -3.40
CA VAL A 479 -7.95 10.92 -4.82
C VAL A 479 -6.66 10.13 -5.03
N TYR A 480 -5.83 10.01 -4.00
CA TYR A 480 -4.62 9.20 -4.05
C TYR A 480 -4.15 8.70 -2.70
N LEU A 481 -3.59 7.50 -2.72
CA LEU A 481 -2.95 6.83 -1.59
C LEU A 481 -1.55 6.34 -2.00
N SER A 482 -0.58 6.40 -1.10
CA SER A 482 0.67 5.64 -1.15
C SER A 482 1.00 5.09 0.23
N GLN A 483 2.13 4.41 0.36
CA GLN A 483 2.61 3.90 1.64
C GLN A 483 2.76 5.01 2.70
N ASP A 484 3.03 6.26 2.32
CA ASP A 484 3.36 7.35 3.23
C ASP A 484 2.57 8.64 2.95
N LYS A 485 1.74 8.68 1.91
CA LYS A 485 1.04 9.88 1.43
C LYS A 485 -0.45 9.62 1.21
N ILE A 486 -1.26 10.63 1.51
CA ILE A 486 -2.66 10.72 1.09
C ILE A 486 -2.87 12.07 0.40
N ILE A 487 -3.75 12.11 -0.60
CA ILE A 487 -4.20 13.34 -1.23
C ILE A 487 -5.73 13.41 -1.15
N ILE A 488 -6.22 14.52 -0.61
CA ILE A 488 -7.64 14.86 -0.58
C ILE A 488 -7.90 15.97 -1.59
N GLU A 489 -8.89 15.77 -2.45
CA GLU A 489 -9.50 16.79 -3.28
C GLU A 489 -10.67 17.45 -2.52
N SER A 490 -10.73 18.78 -2.59
CA SER A 490 -11.71 19.58 -1.87
C SER A 490 -12.23 20.74 -2.72
N ASP A 491 -13.50 21.10 -2.51
CA ASP A 491 -13.99 22.43 -2.84
C ASP A 491 -13.30 23.50 -1.98
N LYS A 492 -13.26 24.75 -2.45
CA LYS A 492 -12.65 25.88 -1.73
C LYS A 492 -13.22 26.05 -0.33
N GLU A 493 -14.52 25.90 -0.20
CA GLU A 493 -15.28 26.08 1.04
C GLU A 493 -15.01 24.97 2.07
N SER A 494 -14.59 23.79 1.61
CA SER A 494 -14.29 22.64 2.49
C SER A 494 -12.80 22.49 2.81
N TYR A 495 -11.96 23.36 2.25
CA TYR A 495 -10.50 23.26 2.33
C TYR A 495 -9.96 23.22 3.76
N ASN A 496 -10.38 24.16 4.62
CA ASN A 496 -9.93 24.20 6.01
C ASN A 496 -10.35 22.96 6.78
N LEU A 497 -11.50 22.38 6.43
CA LEU A 497 -11.95 21.14 7.04
C LEU A 497 -11.13 19.94 6.56
N ALA A 498 -10.72 19.89 5.30
CA ALA A 498 -9.81 18.85 4.82
C ALA A 498 -8.47 18.87 5.59
N LEU A 499 -7.91 20.07 5.80
CA LEU A 499 -6.71 20.26 6.62
C LEU A 499 -6.91 19.77 8.07
N ASP A 500 -8.01 20.16 8.70
CA ASP A 500 -8.33 19.77 10.08
C ASP A 500 -8.53 18.25 10.20
N ILE A 501 -9.23 17.62 9.25
CA ILE A 501 -9.41 16.17 9.20
C ILE A 501 -8.05 15.46 9.10
N LEU A 502 -7.13 15.92 8.25
CA LEU A 502 -5.81 15.31 8.11
C LEU A 502 -4.99 15.48 9.39
N ASN A 503 -4.84 16.71 9.88
CA ASN A 503 -4.03 17.04 11.06
C ASN A 503 -4.49 16.27 12.32
N ARG A 504 -5.80 16.19 12.58
CA ARG A 504 -6.33 15.48 13.74
C ARG A 504 -6.11 13.97 13.68
N ASN A 505 -6.07 13.38 12.48
CA ASN A 505 -5.98 11.93 12.34
C ASN A 505 -4.54 11.43 12.22
N LEU A 506 -3.59 12.24 11.75
CA LEU A 506 -2.18 11.89 11.68
C LEU A 506 -1.63 11.51 13.06
N SER A 507 -1.79 12.41 14.04
CA SER A 507 -1.29 12.20 15.41
C SER A 507 -1.98 11.04 16.10
N LYS A 508 -3.31 10.93 15.95
CA LYS A 508 -4.11 9.84 16.54
C LYS A 508 -3.76 8.46 15.98
N ALA A 509 -3.42 8.36 14.70
CA ALA A 509 -2.99 7.09 14.12
C ALA A 509 -1.57 6.75 14.58
N TYR A 510 -0.65 7.71 14.59
CA TYR A 510 0.74 7.49 15.00
C TYR A 510 0.88 7.14 16.49
N ASN A 511 0.28 7.93 17.39
CA ASN A 511 0.42 7.80 18.85
C ASN A 511 -0.11 6.46 19.41
N LYS A 512 -0.93 5.75 18.63
CA LYS A 512 -1.38 4.41 18.98
C LYS A 512 -0.25 3.38 18.96
N TYR A 513 0.75 3.57 18.09
CA TYR A 513 1.82 2.60 17.85
C TYR A 513 3.19 3.08 18.30
N VAL A 514 3.43 4.39 18.28
CA VAL A 514 4.69 5.03 18.67
C VAL A 514 4.41 5.96 19.84
N LYS A 515 5.01 5.70 21.00
CA LYS A 515 4.68 6.35 22.28
C LYS A 515 5.75 7.31 22.77
N ASN A 516 7.03 6.94 22.59
CA ASN A 516 8.15 7.66 23.20
C ASN A 516 8.81 8.68 22.24
N VAL A 517 8.48 8.60 20.95
CA VAL A 517 9.03 9.48 19.91
C VAL A 517 7.92 10.33 19.33
N SER A 518 8.09 11.65 19.31
CA SER A 518 7.14 12.61 18.76
C SER A 518 6.87 12.36 17.28
N MET A 519 5.65 12.67 16.83
CA MET A 519 5.32 12.60 15.41
C MET A 519 5.95 13.77 14.65
N LEU A 520 6.47 13.51 13.45
CA LEU A 520 6.75 14.56 12.47
C LEU A 520 5.94 14.27 11.20
N SER A 521 5.23 15.28 10.73
CA SER A 521 4.41 15.19 9.53
C SER A 521 4.39 16.52 8.81
N SER A 522 4.27 16.47 7.48
CA SER A 522 4.01 17.63 6.65
C SER A 522 2.58 17.55 6.13
N VAL A 523 1.85 18.67 6.20
CA VAL A 523 0.57 18.85 5.50
C VAL A 523 0.74 20.03 4.57
N ASN A 524 0.88 19.73 3.28
CA ASN A 524 1.15 20.71 2.25
C ASN A 524 -0.07 20.89 1.36
N THR A 525 -0.26 22.12 0.92
CA THR A 525 -1.38 22.51 0.08
C THR A 525 -0.84 22.62 -1.34
N GLY A 526 -1.14 21.64 -2.17
CA GLY A 526 -0.71 21.59 -3.55
C GLY A 526 -1.87 22.02 -4.44
N PHE A 527 -1.60 22.86 -5.43
CA PHE A 527 -2.53 23.23 -6.50
C PHE A 527 -3.65 24.18 -6.11
N LYS A 528 -3.39 25.47 -6.33
CA LYS A 528 -4.41 26.41 -6.83
C LYS A 528 -4.30 26.43 -8.35
N ARG A 529 -5.42 26.22 -9.04
CA ARG A 529 -5.80 26.79 -10.34
C ARG A 529 -4.65 27.26 -11.25
N LEU A 530 -4.42 26.61 -12.39
CA LEU A 530 -3.70 27.22 -13.52
C LEU A 530 -4.72 27.70 -14.57
N ARG A 531 -4.98 29.02 -14.50
CA ARG A 531 -5.61 29.99 -15.42
C ARG A 531 -6.82 29.59 -16.29
N ALA A 532 -7.79 30.53 -16.32
CA ALA A 532 -8.90 30.59 -17.26
C ALA A 532 -8.43 30.81 -18.70
#